data_AF-A0A960A2N0-F1
#
_entry.id   AF-A0A960A2N0-F1
#
_cell.length_a   1.000
_cell.length_b   1.000
_cell.length_c   1.000
_cell.angle_alpha   90.00
_cell.angle_beta   90.00
_cell.angle_gamma   90.00
#
_symmetry.space_group_name_H-M   'P 1'
#
loop_
_entity.id
_entity.type
_entity.pdbx_description
1 polymer ?
#
loop_
_entity_poly.entity_id
_entity_poly.type
_entity_poly.pdbx_seq_one_letter_code
_entity_poly.pdbx_strand_id
1 'polypeptide(L)' 'TAKEEGKPEAALPRIVEGRVGGFFKDVVLVDQAAVWEDKKTVGQSLADGSTEVQRFVRFAVGA' A
#
# COMPACT_ATOMS: atom_id res chain seq x y z
N THR A 1 -7.78 -20.74 -1.29
CA THR A 1 -8.63 -20.86 -0.09
C THR A 1 -9.85 -19.93 -0.04
N ALA A 2 -10.15 -19.07 -1.03
CA ALA A 2 -11.39 -18.25 -1.02
C ALA A 2 -12.50 -18.74 -1.99
N LYS A 3 -12.21 -19.70 -2.87
CA LYS A 3 -13.17 -20.22 -3.87
C LYS A 3 -13.97 -21.45 -3.40
N GLU A 4 -13.62 -22.06 -2.27
CA GLU A 4 -14.18 -23.37 -1.86
C GLU A 4 -15.29 -23.28 -0.79
N GLU A 5 -15.59 -22.10 -0.26
CA GLU A 5 -16.47 -21.96 0.93
C GLU A 5 -17.90 -21.44 0.66
N GLY A 6 -18.36 -21.33 -0.59
CA GLY A 6 -19.78 -21.03 -0.86
C GLY A 6 -20.30 -19.73 -0.19
N LYS A 7 -19.44 -18.73 0.01
CA LYS A 7 -19.85 -17.39 0.48
C LYS A 7 -20.41 -16.60 -0.71
N PRO A 8 -21.44 -15.75 -0.49
CA PRO A 8 -22.12 -15.03 -1.55
C PRO A 8 -21.11 -14.30 -2.43
N GLU A 9 -21.11 -14.63 -3.72
CA GLU A 9 -20.08 -14.23 -4.70
C GLU A 9 -19.83 -12.71 -4.75
N ALA A 10 -20.80 -11.91 -4.28
CA ALA A 10 -20.70 -10.46 -4.14
C ALA A 10 -19.70 -9.97 -3.07
N ALA A 11 -19.33 -10.78 -2.08
CA ALA A 11 -18.40 -10.38 -1.02
C ALA A 11 -16.92 -10.66 -1.37
N LEU A 12 -16.66 -11.58 -2.29
CA LEU A 12 -15.31 -11.92 -2.74
C LEU A 12 -14.57 -10.72 -3.37
N PRO A 13 -15.19 -9.90 -4.23
CA PRO A 13 -14.56 -8.70 -4.77
C PRO A 13 -14.09 -7.74 -3.67
N ARG A 14 -14.92 -7.50 -2.65
CA ARG A 14 -14.59 -6.60 -1.54
C ARG A 14 -13.44 -7.11 -0.68
N ILE A 15 -13.35 -8.43 -0.47
CA ILE A 15 -12.24 -9.05 0.26
C ILE A 15 -10.93 -8.92 -0.52
N VAL A 16 -10.98 -9.15 -1.84
CA VAL A 16 -9.82 -9.01 -2.72
C VAL A 16 -9.37 -7.55 -2.79
N GLU A 17 -10.30 -6.62 -2.95
CA GLU A 17 -10.03 -5.18 -2.99
C GLU A 17 -9.39 -4.69 -1.68
N GLY A 18 -9.92 -5.11 -0.52
CA GLY A 18 -9.30 -4.78 0.78
C GLY A 18 -7.89 -5.34 0.93
N ARG A 19 -7.65 -6.57 0.46
CA ARG A 19 -6.32 -7.20 0.51
C ARG A 19 -5.32 -6.54 -0.43
N VAL A 20 -5.76 -6.18 -1.63
CA VAL A 20 -4.95 -5.44 -2.60
C VAL A 20 -4.64 -4.05 -2.04
N GLY A 21 -5.63 -3.34 -1.49
CA GLY A 21 -5.42 -2.05 -0.84
C GLY A 21 -4.43 -2.11 0.33
N GLY A 22 -4.47 -3.18 1.14
CA GLY A 22 -3.47 -3.42 2.19
C GLY A 22 -2.06 -3.62 1.61
N PHE A 23 -1.94 -4.43 0.57
CA PHE A 23 -0.65 -4.65 -0.11
C PHE A 23 -0.04 -3.34 -0.65
N PHE A 24 -0.84 -2.45 -1.24
CA PHE A 24 -0.36 -1.15 -1.70
C PHE A 24 0.22 -0.31 -0.56
N LYS A 25 -0.45 -0.26 0.60
CA LYS A 25 0.03 0.47 1.78
C LYS A 25 1.33 -0.10 2.36
N ASP A 26 1.58 -1.38 2.20
CA ASP A 26 2.78 -2.03 2.75
C ASP A 26 3.97 -2.00 1.77
N VAL A 27 3.72 -1.99 0.46
CA VAL A 27 4.76 -2.20 -0.57
C VAL A 27 5.06 -0.95 -1.40
N VAL A 28 4.09 -0.05 -1.59
CA VAL A 28 4.26 1.14 -2.43
C VAL A 28 4.64 2.34 -1.58
N LEU A 29 5.84 2.89 -1.86
CA LEU A 29 6.42 4.01 -1.11
C LEU A 29 5.44 5.19 -0.93
N VAL A 30 4.67 5.52 -1.95
CA VAL A 30 3.74 6.67 -1.97
C VAL A 30 2.53 6.45 -1.05
N ASP A 31 2.08 5.19 -0.90
CA ASP A 31 0.90 4.81 -0.12
C ASP A 31 1.25 4.42 1.33
N GLN A 32 2.53 4.23 1.63
CA GLN A 32 3.05 3.98 2.97
C GLN A 32 2.85 5.20 3.89
N ALA A 33 2.60 4.93 5.17
CA ALA A 33 2.63 5.95 6.20
C ALA A 33 4.05 6.54 6.32
N ALA A 34 4.14 7.87 6.45
CA ALA A 34 5.42 8.53 6.61
C ALA A 34 6.02 8.22 7.99
N VAL A 35 7.27 7.78 8.05
CA VAL A 35 7.95 7.38 9.30
C VAL A 35 8.04 8.52 10.32
N TRP A 36 8.00 9.77 9.85
CA TRP A 36 8.03 10.98 10.69
C TRP A 36 6.64 11.53 11.02
N GLU A 37 5.59 11.12 10.30
CA GLU A 37 4.22 11.58 10.49
C GLU A 37 3.24 10.47 10.09
N ASP A 38 2.94 9.58 11.04
CA ASP A 38 2.08 8.40 10.83
C ASP A 38 0.64 8.74 10.39
N LYS A 39 0.24 10.02 10.49
CA LYS A 39 -1.07 10.52 10.06
C LYS A 39 -1.18 10.78 8.56
N LYS A 40 -0.04 10.89 7.86
CA LYS A 40 0.01 11.17 6.43
C LYS A 40 0.78 10.07 5.70
N THR A 41 0.43 9.83 4.45
CA THR A 41 1.25 8.99 3.59
C THR A 41 2.46 9.78 3.08
N VAL A 42 3.52 9.07 2.67
CA VAL A 42 4.67 9.70 2.02
C VAL A 42 4.23 10.49 0.78
N GLY A 43 3.26 9.98 0.02
CA GLY A 43 2.66 10.68 -1.11
C GLY A 43 2.01 12.02 -0.74
N GLN A 44 1.27 12.07 0.37
CA GLN A 44 0.69 13.31 0.87
C GLN A 44 1.78 14.30 1.32
N SER A 45 2.82 13.80 2.01
CA SER A 45 3.97 14.62 2.41
C SER A 45 4.73 15.19 1.20
N LEU A 46 4.80 14.44 0.10
CA LEU A 46 5.43 14.87 -1.15
C LEU A 46 4.59 15.93 -1.87
N ALA A 47 3.27 15.76 -1.89
CA ALA A 47 2.34 16.73 -2.47
C ALA A 47 2.36 18.08 -1.73
N ASP A 48 2.39 18.05 -0.39
CA ASP A 48 2.54 19.26 0.45
C ASP A 48 3.83 20.04 0.09
N GLY A 49 4.89 19.32 -0.26
CA GLY A 49 6.18 19.89 -0.70
C GLY A 49 6.29 20.15 -2.20
N SER A 50 5.22 19.97 -3.00
CA SER A 50 5.25 20.06 -4.46
C SER A 50 6.42 19.30 -5.11
N THR A 51 6.78 18.14 -4.55
CA THR A 51 7.94 17.35 -4.95
C THR A 51 7.50 15.94 -5.35
N GLU A 52 8.18 15.32 -6.31
CA GLU A 52 7.87 13.96 -6.78
C GLU A 52 9.09 13.04 -6.66
N VAL A 53 8.87 11.79 -6.28
CA VAL A 53 9.91 10.75 -6.25
C VAL A 53 9.98 10.08 -7.62
N GLN A 54 11.05 10.32 -8.36
CA GLN A 54 11.26 9.69 -9.68
C GLN A 54 11.72 8.23 -9.57
N ARG A 55 12.63 7.94 -8.63
CA ARG A 55 13.16 6.59 -8.41
C ARG A 55 13.81 6.51 -7.03
N PHE A 56 13.73 5.34 -6.39
CA PHE A 56 14.51 5.01 -5.20
C PHE A 56 15.12 3.62 -5.33
N VAL A 57 16.20 3.37 -4.59
CA VAL A 57 16.81 2.05 -4.42
C VAL A 57 17.05 1.84 -2.94
N ARG A 58 16.71 0.66 -2.43
CA ARG A 58 17.00 0.23 -1.07
C ARG A 58 17.95 -0.96 -1.12
N PHE A 59 19.16 -0.77 -0.62
CA PHE A 59 20.09 -1.87 -0.38
C PHE A 59 19.85 -2.43 1.03
N ALA A 60 19.79 -3.76 1.14
CA ALA A 60 19.76 -4.46 2.41
C ALA A 60 20.84 -5.54 2.37
N VAL A 61 21.70 -5.56 3.38
CA VAL A 61 22.81 -6.53 3.44
C VAL A 61 22.21 -7.93 3.67
N GLY A 62 22.40 -8.83 2.70
CA GLY A 62 21.96 -10.22 2.77
C GLY A 62 20.50 -10.49 2.38
N ALA A 63 19.82 -9.53 1.74
CA ALA A 63 18.50 -9.72 1.14
C ALA A 63 18.58 -10.34 -0.26
#